data_AF-X1JCX3-F1
#
_entry.id   AF-X1JCX3-F1
#
_cell.length_a   1.000
_cell.length_b   1.000
_cell.length_c   1.000
_cell.angle_alpha   90.00
_cell.angle_beta   90.00
_cell.angle_gamma   90.00
#
_symmetry.space_group_name_H-M   'P 1'
#
loop_
_entity.id
_entity.type
_entity.pdbx_description
1 polymer ?
#
loop_
_entity_poly.entity_id
_entity_poly.type
_entity_poly.pdbx_seq_one_letter_code
_entity_poly.pdbx_strand_id
1 'polypeptide(L)'
;EAYVSFLSTYRDAGLNISLVGYQHGLFELPPPPFRYVPIGFDAYYLRYSESEMWFVNNLLGNRDCVIKHRAQVSTIDWQTVDREGFNKVLAYAAQDSSPNDITIIDALLLYAEAANALVLLYLHPNYQGFPVQRWAGSHNFQVFPRERHKNIDLLVTRYSTLAMDYRLDLGTRVLFVPGMDNLCIFECRDLAVCRNMDDLSSILPKLLET
;
A
#
# COMPACT_ATOMS: atom_id res chain seq x y z
N GLU A 1 -11.75 -14.62 13.23
CA GLU A 1 -13.02 -14.11 12.65
C GLU A 1 -14.26 -14.68 13.30
N ALA A 2 -14.46 -16.01 13.35
CA ALA A 2 -15.67 -16.62 13.93
C ALA A 2 -16.04 -16.15 15.36
N TYR A 3 -15.05 -15.89 16.22
CA TYR A 3 -15.27 -15.45 17.60
C TYR A 3 -15.82 -14.00 17.70
N VAL A 4 -15.37 -13.10 16.83
CA VAL A 4 -15.77 -11.69 16.86
C VAL A 4 -17.19 -11.53 16.30
N SER A 5 -17.49 -12.23 15.21
CA SER A 5 -18.85 -12.31 14.67
C SER A 5 -19.83 -12.95 15.67
N PHE A 6 -19.39 -13.99 16.39
CA PHE A 6 -20.18 -14.61 17.46
C PHE A 6 -20.47 -13.63 18.60
N LEU A 7 -19.46 -12.91 19.11
CA LEU A 7 -19.64 -11.88 20.15
C LEU A 7 -20.56 -10.74 19.69
N SER A 8 -20.50 -10.34 18.42
CA SER A 8 -21.46 -9.40 17.83
C SER A 8 -22.89 -9.91 17.92
N THR A 9 -23.14 -11.18 17.55
CA THR A 9 -24.48 -11.78 17.63
C THR A 9 -25.01 -11.83 19.07
N TYR A 10 -24.17 -12.10 20.06
CA TYR A 10 -24.58 -12.09 21.46
C TYR A 10 -24.87 -10.69 22.00
N ARG A 11 -24.11 -9.68 21.54
CA ARG A 11 -24.44 -8.28 21.80
C ARG A 11 -25.80 -7.91 21.21
N ASP A 12 -26.06 -8.30 19.97
CA ASP A 12 -27.35 -8.05 19.31
C ASP A 12 -28.51 -8.77 20.02
N ALA A 13 -28.22 -9.90 20.69
CA ALA A 13 -29.16 -10.61 21.56
C ALA A 13 -29.34 -9.96 22.96
N GLY A 14 -28.76 -8.79 23.21
CA GLY A 14 -28.94 -8.00 24.43
C GLY A 14 -27.97 -8.30 25.56
N LEU A 15 -26.88 -9.05 25.31
CA LEU A 15 -25.84 -9.25 26.32
C LEU A 15 -24.92 -8.04 26.39
N ASN A 16 -24.53 -7.68 27.62
CA ASN A 16 -23.64 -6.57 27.89
C ASN A 16 -22.17 -6.95 27.57
N ILE A 17 -21.81 -6.87 26.30
CA ILE A 17 -20.48 -7.17 25.78
C ILE A 17 -19.93 -5.91 25.12
N SER A 18 -18.75 -5.46 25.56
CA SER A 18 -18.03 -4.38 24.89
C SER A 18 -17.06 -4.94 23.85
N LEU A 19 -17.11 -4.40 22.63
CA LEU A 19 -16.27 -4.83 21.51
C LEU A 19 -15.52 -3.65 20.91
N VAL A 20 -14.19 -3.72 20.96
CA VAL A 20 -13.29 -2.71 20.40
C VAL A 20 -12.42 -3.36 19.33
N GLY A 21 -12.48 -2.83 18.11
CA GLY A 21 -11.72 -3.31 16.96
C GLY A 21 -10.46 -2.51 16.67
N TYR A 22 -9.45 -3.16 16.08
CA TYR A 22 -8.21 -2.53 15.64
C TYR A 22 -7.84 -3.02 14.25
N GLN A 23 -7.56 -2.09 13.33
CA GLN A 23 -7.03 -2.42 12.01
C GLN A 23 -5.52 -2.73 12.12
N HIS A 24 -5.14 -3.96 11.80
CA HIS A 24 -3.73 -4.39 11.81
C HIS A 24 -3.03 -4.16 10.45
N GLY A 25 -3.76 -4.35 9.35
CA GLY A 25 -3.26 -4.23 7.98
C GLY A 25 -4.32 -3.68 7.03
N LEU A 26 -4.06 -3.77 5.72
CA LEU A 26 -5.04 -3.41 4.70
C LEU A 26 -6.17 -4.44 4.67
N PHE A 27 -7.40 -4.00 4.45
CA PHE A 27 -8.51 -4.93 4.23
C PHE A 27 -8.47 -5.45 2.80
N GLU A 28 -8.62 -6.76 2.64
CA GLU A 28 -8.85 -7.39 1.35
C GLU A 28 -10.33 -7.30 0.99
N LEU A 29 -10.66 -7.26 -0.30
CA LEU A 29 -12.03 -7.45 -0.75
C LEU A 29 -12.36 -8.94 -0.65
N PRO A 30 -13.58 -9.30 -0.24
CA PRO A 30 -13.95 -10.71 -0.17
C PRO A 30 -13.99 -11.28 -1.59
N PRO A 31 -13.42 -12.48 -1.82
CA PRO A 31 -13.50 -13.11 -3.14
C PRO A 31 -14.96 -13.40 -3.51
N PRO A 32 -15.39 -13.24 -4.76
CA PRO A 32 -16.74 -13.63 -5.16
C PRO A 32 -17.02 -15.12 -4.93
N PRO A 33 -18.26 -15.52 -4.54
CA PRO A 33 -19.44 -14.68 -4.27
C PRO A 33 -19.53 -14.21 -2.81
N PHE A 34 -18.46 -14.36 -2.02
CA PHE A 34 -18.48 -14.11 -0.60
C PHE A 34 -18.63 -12.61 -0.31
N ARG A 35 -19.18 -12.32 0.87
CA ARG A 35 -19.28 -10.98 1.44
C ARG A 35 -18.83 -11.05 2.88
N TYR A 36 -18.24 -9.98 3.38
CA TYR A 36 -18.01 -9.89 4.81
C TYR A 36 -19.33 -9.83 5.57
N VAL A 37 -19.31 -10.40 6.77
CA VAL A 37 -20.40 -10.29 7.73
C VAL A 37 -20.15 -9.01 8.53
N PRO A 38 -21.09 -8.04 8.53
CA PRO A 38 -20.97 -6.86 9.35
C PRO A 38 -20.86 -7.20 10.84
N ILE A 39 -20.06 -6.44 11.58
CA ILE A 39 -19.77 -6.67 12.99
C ILE A 39 -20.08 -5.39 13.78
N GLY A 40 -20.79 -5.54 14.89
CA GLY A 40 -21.14 -4.45 15.79
C GLY A 40 -20.00 -4.12 16.77
N PHE A 41 -19.46 -2.90 16.73
CA PHE A 41 -18.38 -2.42 17.60
C PHE A 41 -18.83 -1.21 18.43
N ASP A 42 -18.30 -1.06 19.65
CA ASP A 42 -18.41 0.21 20.40
C ASP A 42 -17.44 1.26 19.86
N ALA A 43 -16.24 0.80 19.53
CA ALA A 43 -15.20 1.62 18.93
C ALA A 43 -14.35 0.81 17.97
N TYR A 44 -13.89 1.47 16.91
CA TYR A 44 -12.97 0.87 15.96
C TYR A 44 -11.81 1.81 15.68
N TYR A 45 -10.59 1.32 15.89
CA TYR A 45 -9.37 2.07 15.62
C TYR A 45 -8.87 1.75 14.21
N LEU A 46 -9.14 2.66 13.27
CA LEU A 46 -8.61 2.59 11.92
C LEU A 46 -7.16 3.05 11.89
N ARG A 47 -6.34 2.28 11.18
CA ARG A 47 -4.94 2.60 10.90
C ARG A 47 -4.84 3.48 9.65
N TYR A 48 -5.68 3.23 8.65
CA TYR A 48 -5.68 3.94 7.39
C TYR A 48 -7.05 4.57 7.14
N SER A 49 -7.10 5.91 7.09
CA SER A 49 -8.33 6.67 6.78
C SER A 49 -8.93 6.29 5.43
N GLU A 50 -8.08 5.89 4.47
CA GLU A 50 -8.46 5.46 3.13
C GLU A 50 -9.32 4.19 3.13
N SER A 51 -9.35 3.44 4.24
CA SER A 51 -10.22 2.27 4.42
C SER A 51 -11.57 2.59 5.05
N GLU A 52 -11.78 3.81 5.58
CA GLU A 52 -12.93 4.13 6.43
C GLU A 52 -14.27 3.95 5.71
N MET A 53 -14.41 4.56 4.53
CA MET A 53 -15.66 4.49 3.78
C MET A 53 -16.04 3.04 3.45
N TRP A 54 -15.05 2.24 3.08
CA TRP A 54 -15.26 0.83 2.80
C TRP A 54 -15.66 0.05 4.07
N PHE A 55 -14.97 0.30 5.18
CA PHE A 55 -15.29 -0.30 6.49
C PHE A 55 -16.73 0.02 6.91
N VAL A 56 -17.14 1.29 6.84
CA VAL A 56 -18.49 1.74 7.19
C VAL A 56 -19.56 1.06 6.33
N ASN A 57 -19.29 0.92 5.03
CA ASN A 57 -20.29 0.38 4.10
C ASN A 57 -20.39 -1.15 4.13
N ASN A 58 -19.31 -1.86 4.50
CA ASN A 58 -19.22 -3.32 4.29
C ASN A 58 -18.94 -4.13 5.57
N LEU A 59 -18.31 -3.53 6.59
CA LEU A 59 -17.91 -4.24 7.81
C LEU A 59 -18.62 -3.75 9.07
N LEU A 60 -19.09 -2.50 9.10
CA LEU A 60 -19.71 -1.95 10.28
C LEU A 60 -21.17 -2.38 10.42
N GLY A 61 -21.48 -3.13 11.48
CA GLY A 61 -22.82 -3.65 11.75
C GLY A 61 -23.76 -2.67 12.47
N ASN A 62 -23.23 -1.60 13.07
CA ASN A 62 -23.98 -0.67 13.93
C ASN A 62 -23.57 0.80 13.72
N ARG A 63 -24.52 1.73 13.85
CA ARG A 63 -24.30 3.16 13.54
C ARG A 63 -23.65 3.95 14.68
N ASP A 64 -23.68 3.43 15.89
CA ASP A 64 -23.19 4.05 17.12
C ASP A 64 -21.70 3.77 17.41
N CYS A 65 -21.03 3.00 16.55
CA CYS A 65 -19.60 2.76 16.66
C CYS A 65 -18.79 4.06 16.58
N VAL A 66 -17.91 4.28 17.56
CA VAL A 66 -16.96 5.39 17.56
C VAL A 66 -15.73 5.00 16.73
N ILE A 67 -15.64 5.53 15.52
CA ILE A 67 -14.47 5.36 14.66
C ILE A 67 -13.38 6.35 15.09
N LYS A 68 -12.17 5.83 15.34
CA LYS A 68 -11.00 6.63 15.71
C LYS A 68 -9.86 6.34 14.76
N HIS A 69 -9.24 7.39 14.24
CA HIS A 69 -7.99 7.29 13.51
C HIS A 69 -6.83 7.30 14.49
N ARG A 70 -6.04 6.23 14.54
CA ARG A 70 -4.78 6.28 15.29
C ARG A 70 -3.80 7.11 14.49
N ALA A 71 -3.19 8.11 15.13
CA ALA A 71 -2.00 8.74 14.60
C ALA A 71 -0.96 7.65 14.32
N GLN A 72 -0.57 7.53 13.06
CA GLN A 72 0.46 6.58 12.65
C GLN A 72 1.78 7.12 13.20
N VAL A 73 2.35 6.41 14.17
CA VAL A 73 3.73 6.65 14.60
C VAL A 73 4.57 5.65 13.84
N SER A 74 4.95 6.03 12.62
CA SER A 74 5.91 5.26 11.86
C SER A 74 7.27 5.31 12.58
N THR A 75 7.85 4.13 12.80
CA THR A 75 9.19 3.99 13.38
C THR A 75 10.26 3.91 12.30
N ILE A 76 9.94 4.30 11.06
CA ILE A 76 10.86 4.20 9.93
C ILE A 76 11.91 5.30 10.06
N ASP A 77 13.17 4.90 10.06
CA ASP A 77 14.30 5.81 10.02
C ASP A 77 14.58 6.25 8.57
N TRP A 78 13.99 7.39 8.19
CA TRP A 78 14.03 7.92 6.84
C TRP A 78 15.39 8.54 6.49
N GLN A 79 16.12 7.87 5.60
CA GLN A 79 17.38 8.35 5.04
C GLN A 79 17.13 9.37 3.92
N THR A 80 18.06 10.29 3.67
CA THR A 80 17.94 11.20 2.52
C THR A 80 18.55 10.54 1.29
N VAL A 81 17.84 10.52 0.17
CA VAL A 81 18.40 10.01 -1.10
C VAL A 81 19.42 10.98 -1.67
N ASP A 82 20.54 10.45 -2.16
CA ASP A 82 21.46 11.18 -3.01
C ASP A 82 20.91 11.22 -4.45
N ARG A 83 20.64 12.44 -4.94
CA ARG A 83 20.03 12.68 -6.25
C ARG A 83 21.06 13.07 -7.31
N GLU A 84 22.36 13.02 -7.01
CA GLU A 84 23.39 13.53 -7.91
C GLU A 84 23.25 12.94 -9.33
N GLY A 85 23.07 13.81 -10.32
CA GLY A 85 22.92 13.42 -11.73
C GLY A 85 21.50 13.01 -12.16
N PHE A 86 20.51 12.95 -11.26
CA PHE A 86 19.15 12.51 -11.59
C PHE A 86 18.09 13.58 -11.34
N ASN A 87 17.16 13.72 -12.29
CA ASN A 87 16.06 14.68 -12.20
C ASN A 87 14.97 14.22 -11.24
N LYS A 88 14.71 12.92 -11.22
CA LYS A 88 13.61 12.27 -10.48
C LYS A 88 14.13 11.06 -9.72
N VAL A 89 13.50 10.76 -8.60
CA VAL A 89 13.73 9.54 -7.83
C VAL A 89 12.42 8.80 -7.66
N LEU A 90 12.38 7.59 -8.21
CA LEU A 90 11.27 6.65 -8.06
C LEU A 90 11.71 5.59 -7.05
N ALA A 91 10.79 5.09 -6.25
CA ALA A 91 11.03 3.89 -5.46
C ALA A 91 10.03 2.81 -5.81
N TYR A 92 10.47 1.56 -5.78
CA TYR A 92 9.61 0.38 -5.89
C TYR A 92 9.69 -0.45 -4.62
N ALA A 93 8.54 -0.66 -3.96
CA ALA A 93 8.44 -1.58 -2.83
C ALA A 93 8.04 -2.98 -3.33
N ALA A 94 9.05 -3.83 -3.51
CA ALA A 94 8.90 -5.21 -3.97
C ALA A 94 8.37 -6.11 -2.85
N GLN A 95 7.63 -7.16 -3.22
CA GLN A 95 6.99 -8.06 -2.27
C GLN A 95 7.59 -9.46 -2.32
N ASP A 96 7.56 -10.10 -3.49
CA ASP A 96 7.74 -11.55 -3.60
C ASP A 96 8.48 -12.00 -4.86
N SER A 97 9.04 -11.08 -5.67
CA SER A 97 9.69 -11.38 -6.96
C SER A 97 8.79 -12.07 -7.98
N SER A 98 7.48 -11.93 -7.81
CA SER A 98 6.50 -12.39 -8.80
C SER A 98 6.81 -11.83 -10.19
N PRO A 99 6.32 -12.48 -11.26
CA PRO A 99 6.41 -11.93 -12.61
C PRO A 99 5.92 -10.48 -12.69
N ASN A 100 4.89 -10.13 -11.91
CA ASN A 100 4.39 -8.75 -11.80
C ASN A 100 5.44 -7.78 -11.25
N ASP A 101 6.16 -8.14 -10.17
CA ASP A 101 7.25 -7.31 -9.64
C ASP A 101 8.32 -7.07 -10.71
N ILE A 102 8.71 -8.12 -11.44
CA ILE A 102 9.72 -8.02 -12.50
C ILE A 102 9.24 -7.10 -13.62
N THR A 103 8.01 -7.26 -14.09
CA THR A 103 7.46 -6.42 -15.17
C THR A 103 7.32 -4.97 -14.74
N ILE A 104 6.90 -4.69 -13.50
CA ILE A 104 6.82 -3.32 -12.99
C ILE A 104 8.21 -2.69 -12.94
N ILE A 105 9.21 -3.41 -12.43
CA ILE A 105 10.58 -2.92 -12.37
C ILE A 105 11.16 -2.67 -13.77
N ASP A 106 10.97 -3.59 -14.71
CA ASP A 106 11.40 -3.41 -16.10
C ASP A 106 10.79 -2.12 -16.70
N ALA A 107 9.50 -1.85 -16.44
CA ALA A 107 8.84 -0.63 -16.90
C ALA A 107 9.37 0.64 -16.22
N LEU A 108 9.66 0.59 -14.92
CA LEU A 108 10.23 1.71 -14.18
C LEU A 108 11.64 2.05 -14.65
N LEU A 109 12.47 1.05 -14.93
CA LEU A 109 13.82 1.25 -15.43
C LEU A 109 13.82 1.82 -16.85
N LEU A 110 12.93 1.33 -17.72
CA LEU A 110 12.75 1.89 -19.06
C LEU A 110 12.35 3.37 -19.02
N TYR A 111 11.41 3.73 -18.13
CA TYR A 111 11.06 5.14 -17.90
C TYR A 111 12.25 5.93 -17.34
N ALA A 112 13.00 5.36 -16.40
CA ALA A 112 14.11 6.02 -15.74
C ALA A 112 15.26 6.36 -16.69
N GLU A 113 15.54 5.48 -17.65
CA GLU A 113 16.50 5.75 -18.73
C GLU A 113 16.07 6.95 -19.59
N ALA A 114 14.79 7.01 -19.98
CA ALA A 114 14.28 8.11 -20.80
C ALA A 114 14.17 9.45 -20.05
N ALA A 115 13.83 9.42 -18.77
CA ALA A 115 13.57 10.60 -17.95
C ALA A 115 14.78 11.10 -17.14
N ASN A 116 15.92 10.41 -17.24
CA ASN A 116 17.08 10.60 -16.36
C ASN A 116 16.67 10.55 -14.87
N ALA A 117 16.06 9.43 -14.48
CA ALA A 117 15.60 9.17 -13.11
C ALA A 117 16.42 8.04 -12.44
N LEU A 118 16.40 8.04 -11.11
CA LEU A 118 16.93 6.97 -10.27
C LEU A 118 15.78 6.11 -9.73
N VAL A 119 15.93 4.79 -9.78
CA VAL A 119 14.99 3.81 -9.21
C VAL A 119 15.58 3.17 -7.96
N LEU A 120 14.95 3.37 -6.81
CA LEU A 120 15.30 2.70 -5.56
C LEU A 120 14.43 1.44 -5.39
N LEU A 121 15.04 0.26 -5.38
CA LEU A 121 14.34 -1.00 -5.16
C LEU A 121 14.39 -1.38 -3.68
N TYR A 122 13.24 -1.34 -3.01
CA TYR A 122 13.08 -1.78 -1.64
C TYR A 122 12.67 -3.25 -1.59
N LEU A 123 13.59 -4.10 -1.14
CA LEU A 123 13.32 -5.52 -1.00
C LEU A 123 12.56 -5.81 0.30
N HIS A 124 11.69 -6.82 0.26
CA HIS A 124 11.02 -7.32 1.45
C HIS A 124 12.02 -8.04 2.37
N PRO A 125 12.06 -7.78 3.70
CA PRO A 125 13.07 -8.34 4.59
C PRO A 125 13.14 -9.86 4.64
N ASN A 126 12.00 -10.53 4.43
CA ASN A 126 11.91 -12.00 4.44
C ASN A 126 12.42 -12.65 3.15
N TYR A 127 12.88 -11.85 2.19
CA TYR A 127 13.18 -12.34 0.86
C TYR A 127 14.68 -12.47 0.60
N GLN A 128 15.11 -13.71 0.32
CA GLN A 128 16.46 -14.05 -0.12
C GLN A 128 16.41 -14.46 -1.59
N GLY A 129 17.20 -13.80 -2.46
CA GLY A 129 17.36 -14.22 -3.85
C GLY A 129 16.68 -13.36 -4.93
N PHE A 130 16.41 -12.08 -4.67
CA PHE A 130 15.91 -11.18 -5.73
C PHE A 130 16.87 -11.15 -6.92
N PRO A 131 16.39 -11.32 -8.17
CA PRO A 131 17.25 -11.50 -9.34
C PRO A 131 17.83 -10.16 -9.80
N VAL A 132 18.51 -9.45 -8.90
CA VAL A 132 19.14 -8.14 -9.14
C VAL A 132 20.11 -8.19 -10.33
N GLN A 133 20.73 -9.36 -10.56
CA GLN A 133 21.63 -9.60 -11.68
C GLN A 133 20.96 -9.39 -13.05
N ARG A 134 19.62 -9.49 -13.14
CA ARG A 134 18.84 -9.18 -14.34
C ARG A 134 19.10 -7.76 -14.84
N TRP A 135 19.36 -6.82 -13.93
CA TRP A 135 19.57 -5.41 -14.24
C TRP A 135 20.98 -4.93 -13.98
N ALA A 136 21.96 -5.83 -13.85
CA ALA A 136 23.34 -5.48 -13.50
C ALA A 136 24.00 -4.45 -14.45
N GLY A 137 23.50 -4.28 -15.66
CA GLY A 137 23.97 -3.28 -16.63
C GLY A 137 23.28 -1.91 -16.54
N SER A 138 22.24 -1.74 -15.70
CA SER A 138 21.55 -0.46 -15.54
C SER A 138 22.24 0.38 -14.47
N HIS A 139 22.51 1.65 -14.80
CA HIS A 139 23.07 2.63 -13.86
C HIS A 139 21.99 3.45 -13.14
N ASN A 140 20.73 3.28 -13.54
CA ASN A 140 19.59 4.05 -13.06
C ASN A 140 18.89 3.39 -11.87
N PHE A 141 19.54 2.44 -11.17
CA PHE A 141 18.90 1.77 -10.05
C PHE A 141 19.85 1.41 -8.90
N GLN A 142 19.28 1.35 -7.71
CA GLN A 142 19.96 0.95 -6.48
C GLN A 142 19.02 0.08 -5.63
N VAL A 143 19.58 -0.86 -4.86
CA VAL A 143 18.81 -1.86 -4.12
C VAL A 143 19.03 -1.68 -2.62
N PHE A 144 17.93 -1.60 -1.86
CA PHE A 144 17.96 -1.38 -0.41
C PHE A 144 17.11 -2.41 0.33
N PRO A 145 17.73 -3.37 1.02
CA PRO A 145 17.00 -4.38 1.78
C PRO A 145 16.26 -3.83 3.01
N ARG A 146 16.80 -2.78 3.65
CA ARG A 146 16.29 -2.27 4.94
C ARG A 146 16.08 -0.76 4.95
N GLU A 147 16.96 -0.02 4.29
CA GLU A 147 16.91 1.43 4.25
C GLU A 147 15.69 1.92 3.47
N ARG A 148 15.13 3.05 3.92
CA ARG A 148 13.99 3.72 3.30
C ARG A 148 14.33 5.19 3.19
N HIS A 149 13.97 5.81 2.07
CA HIS A 149 14.48 7.13 1.73
C HIS A 149 13.34 8.14 1.62
N LYS A 150 13.49 9.32 2.22
CA LYS A 150 12.64 10.48 1.97
C LYS A 150 13.12 11.25 0.73
N ASN A 151 12.34 12.25 0.33
CA ASN A 151 12.58 13.11 -0.84
C ASN A 151 12.58 12.34 -2.18
N ILE A 152 11.82 11.25 -2.26
CA ILE A 152 11.49 10.58 -3.52
C ILE A 152 10.26 11.23 -4.16
N ASP A 153 10.16 11.19 -5.48
CA ASP A 153 9.06 11.79 -6.24
C ASP A 153 7.81 10.89 -6.27
N LEU A 154 8.01 9.56 -6.32
CA LEU A 154 6.93 8.59 -6.41
C LEU A 154 7.37 7.25 -5.81
N LEU A 155 6.52 6.65 -4.97
CA LEU A 155 6.62 5.24 -4.61
C LEU A 155 5.62 4.41 -5.41
N VAL A 156 6.10 3.31 -6.00
CA VAL A 156 5.29 2.33 -6.71
C VAL A 156 5.32 1.01 -5.93
N THR A 157 4.19 0.31 -5.86
CA THR A 157 4.11 -1.04 -5.26
C THR A 157 2.88 -1.76 -5.80
N ARG A 158 2.80 -3.09 -5.69
CA ARG A 158 1.52 -3.75 -5.95
C ARG A 158 0.51 -3.45 -4.85
N TYR A 159 0.91 -3.70 -3.59
CA TYR A 159 0.01 -3.58 -2.44
C TYR A 159 0.72 -3.43 -1.08
N SER A 160 2.00 -3.03 -1.06
CA SER A 160 2.73 -2.90 0.20
C SER A 160 2.15 -1.81 1.11
N THR A 161 2.00 -2.10 2.40
CA THR A 161 1.62 -1.08 3.41
C THR A 161 2.64 0.04 3.52
N LEU A 162 3.88 -0.19 3.07
CA LEU A 162 4.92 0.84 3.00
C LEU A 162 4.46 2.06 2.20
N ALA A 163 3.61 1.87 1.19
CA ALA A 163 3.03 3.00 0.46
C ALA A 163 2.16 3.89 1.33
N MET A 164 1.42 3.31 2.28
CA MET A 164 0.65 4.12 3.21
C MET A 164 1.57 4.89 4.17
N ASP A 165 2.68 4.29 4.63
CA ASP A 165 3.67 5.00 5.43
C ASP A 165 4.24 6.22 4.67
N TYR A 166 4.65 6.05 3.40
CA TYR A 166 5.15 7.16 2.56
C TYR A 166 4.11 8.26 2.34
N ARG A 167 2.87 7.89 2.04
CA ARG A 167 1.80 8.84 1.80
C ARG A 167 1.47 9.63 3.06
N LEU A 168 1.32 8.95 4.18
CA LEU A 168 0.82 9.54 5.42
C LEU A 168 1.91 10.29 6.20
N ASP A 169 3.15 9.78 6.21
CA ASP A 169 4.26 10.40 6.95
C ASP A 169 4.95 11.50 6.14
N LEU A 170 5.13 11.30 4.84
CA LEU A 170 5.95 12.17 3.99
C LEU A 170 5.15 12.96 2.96
N GLY A 171 3.84 12.67 2.79
CA GLY A 171 3.04 13.24 1.70
C GLY A 171 3.51 12.79 0.31
N THR A 172 4.33 11.74 0.23
CA THR A 172 4.88 11.24 -1.03
C THR A 172 3.75 10.65 -1.88
N ARG A 173 3.79 10.91 -3.18
CA ARG A 173 2.84 10.30 -4.13
C ARG A 173 3.07 8.80 -4.19
N VAL A 174 1.97 8.06 -4.28
CA VAL A 174 1.99 6.61 -4.34
C VAL A 174 1.18 6.12 -5.52
N LEU A 175 1.72 5.15 -6.24
CA LEU A 175 1.03 4.42 -7.29
C LEU A 175 0.94 2.94 -6.88
N PHE A 176 -0.29 2.46 -6.75
CA PHE A 176 -0.55 1.03 -6.61
C PHE A 176 -0.71 0.38 -7.97
N VAL A 177 -0.04 -0.75 -8.19
CA VAL A 177 -0.15 -1.59 -9.39
C VAL A 177 -0.58 -2.99 -8.96
N PRO A 178 -1.85 -3.15 -8.54
CA PRO A 178 -2.31 -4.35 -7.84
C PRO A 178 -2.09 -5.66 -8.60
N GLY A 179 -2.06 -5.61 -9.93
CA GLY A 179 -2.14 -6.82 -10.75
C GLY A 179 -3.48 -7.52 -10.50
N MET A 180 -3.47 -8.57 -9.67
CA MET A 180 -4.66 -9.35 -9.30
C MET A 180 -5.12 -9.11 -7.85
N ASP A 181 -4.38 -8.31 -7.08
CA ASP A 181 -4.70 -8.05 -5.69
C ASP A 181 -5.91 -7.13 -5.55
N ASN A 182 -6.77 -7.45 -4.60
CA ASN A 182 -8.03 -6.74 -4.39
C ASN A 182 -8.07 -6.22 -2.97
N LEU A 183 -7.51 -5.03 -2.76
CA LEU A 183 -7.53 -4.34 -1.47
C LEU A 183 -8.55 -3.22 -1.46
N CYS A 184 -9.20 -3.03 -0.30
CA CYS A 184 -10.25 -2.04 -0.11
C CYS A 184 -9.76 -0.60 -0.27
N ILE A 185 -8.49 -0.34 0.07
CA ILE A 185 -7.88 0.98 -0.15
C ILE A 185 -7.89 1.39 -1.61
N PHE A 186 -7.91 0.45 -2.57
CA PHE A 186 -7.96 0.79 -4.00
C PHE A 186 -9.31 1.38 -4.45
N GLU A 187 -10.30 1.43 -3.56
CA GLU A 187 -11.55 2.18 -3.78
C GLU A 187 -11.46 3.65 -3.37
N CYS A 188 -10.39 4.05 -2.66
CA CYS A 188 -10.14 5.45 -2.32
C CYS A 188 -9.77 6.24 -3.59
N ARG A 189 -10.56 7.26 -3.93
CA ARG A 189 -10.37 8.09 -5.12
C ARG A 189 -9.10 8.93 -5.10
N ASP A 190 -8.56 9.20 -3.91
CA ASP A 190 -7.37 10.02 -3.73
C ASP A 190 -6.07 9.20 -3.87
N LEU A 191 -6.18 7.89 -4.09
CA LEU A 191 -5.06 7.01 -4.38
C LEU A 191 -4.95 6.74 -5.88
N ALA A 192 -3.73 6.85 -6.43
CA ALA A 192 -3.48 6.46 -7.80
C ALA A 192 -3.35 4.93 -7.88
N VAL A 193 -4.16 4.32 -8.73
CA VAL A 193 -4.17 2.86 -8.94
C VAL A 193 -4.10 2.56 -10.44
N CYS A 194 -3.04 1.88 -10.86
CA CYS A 194 -2.86 1.34 -12.21
C CYS A 194 -3.42 -0.09 -12.25
N ARG A 195 -4.68 -0.24 -12.66
CA ARG A 195 -5.34 -1.56 -12.71
C ARG A 195 -4.90 -2.41 -13.90
N ASN A 196 -4.45 -1.78 -14.98
CA ASN A 196 -3.93 -2.47 -16.15
C ASN A 196 -2.44 -2.15 -16.31
N MET A 197 -1.59 -3.18 -16.27
CA MET A 197 -0.15 -3.07 -16.42
C MET A 197 0.27 -2.34 -17.70
N ASP A 198 -0.49 -2.48 -18.79
CA ASP A 198 -0.20 -1.84 -20.07
C ASP A 198 -0.25 -0.30 -19.98
N ASP A 199 -1.04 0.24 -19.04
CA ASP A 199 -1.21 1.68 -18.86
C ASP A 199 -0.07 2.31 -18.05
N LEU A 200 0.79 1.51 -17.41
CA LEU A 200 1.84 1.99 -16.48
C LEU A 200 2.76 3.03 -17.14
N SER A 201 3.17 2.79 -18.38
CA SER A 201 4.02 3.70 -19.15
C SER A 201 3.39 5.08 -19.38
N SER A 202 2.05 5.15 -19.47
CA SER A 202 1.30 6.39 -19.68
C SER A 202 0.94 7.12 -18.37
N ILE A 203 0.87 6.38 -17.26
CA ILE A 203 0.50 6.91 -15.94
C ILE A 203 1.71 7.53 -15.25
N LEU A 204 2.89 6.91 -15.35
CA LEU A 204 4.10 7.38 -14.67
C LEU A 204 4.43 8.85 -14.97
N PRO A 205 4.48 9.33 -16.23
CA PRO A 205 4.77 10.74 -16.51
C PRO A 205 3.77 11.69 -15.85
N LYS A 206 2.47 11.39 -15.93
CA LYS A 206 1.39 12.23 -15.39
C LYS A 206 1.52 12.43 -13.88
N LEU A 207 1.90 11.38 -13.15
CA LEU A 207 2.08 11.45 -11.70
C LEU A 207 3.37 12.19 -11.29
N LEU A 208 4.33 12.33 -12.20
CA LEU A 208 5.63 12.93 -11.93
C LEU A 208 5.76 14.39 -12.40
N GLU A 209 4.82 14.85 -13.24
CA GLU A 209 4.75 16.21 -13.80
C GLU A 209 3.85 17.18 -13.01
N THR A 210 2.89 16.68 -12.23
CA THR A 210 2.12 17.48 -11.26
C THR A 210 2.96 17.95 -10.09
#